data_AF-A0AAU3UX90-F1
#
_entry.id   AF-A0AAU3UX90-F1
#
_cell.length_a   1.000
_cell.length_b   1.000
_cell.length_c   1.000
_cell.angle_alpha   90.00
_cell.angle_beta   90.00
_cell.angle_gamma   90.00
#
_symmetry.space_group_name_H-M   'P 1'
#
loop_
_entity.id
_entity.type
_entity.pdbx_description
1 polymer ?
#
loop_
_entity_poly.entity_id
_entity_poly.type
_entity_poly.pdbx_seq_one_letter_code
_entity_poly.pdbx_strand_id
1 'polypeptide(L)'
;MSITARLAGIAVVAGLCALAGVTVGSGAAGAYSLGAPCYGYQIGMQSTDDGTGDSIICDSDYTWEEYVGQVPHHDWADNQTDWAQQHGQR
;
A
#
# COMPACT_ATOMS: atom_id res chain seq x y z
N MET A 1 -15.98 -31.49 -36.12
CA MET A 1 -15.45 -31.70 -34.75
C MET A 1 -14.49 -30.54 -34.50
N SER A 2 -14.63 -29.63 -33.55
CA SER A 2 -15.52 -29.51 -32.40
C SER A 2 -15.45 -28.07 -31.87
N ILE A 3 -16.59 -27.59 -31.39
CA ILE A 3 -16.81 -26.59 -30.32
C ILE A 3 -16.39 -25.14 -30.59
N THR A 4 -17.38 -24.42 -31.12
CA THR A 4 -17.69 -23.00 -30.88
C THR A 4 -17.67 -22.68 -29.38
N ALA A 5 -16.99 -21.61 -28.97
CA ALA A 5 -17.24 -20.95 -27.68
C ALA A 5 -17.20 -19.42 -27.86
N ARG A 6 -18.40 -18.83 -27.97
CA ARG A 6 -18.64 -17.40 -27.85
C ARG A 6 -18.53 -17.01 -26.38
N LEU A 7 -17.52 -16.24 -26.00
CA LEU A 7 -17.49 -15.54 -24.71
C LEU A 7 -16.74 -14.21 -24.88
N ALA A 8 -17.49 -13.16 -25.22
CA ALA A 8 -17.18 -11.80 -24.77
C ALA A 8 -18.47 -11.22 -24.17
N GLY A 9 -19.01 -11.95 -23.18
CA GLY A 9 -19.75 -11.32 -22.09
C GLY A 9 -18.71 -10.66 -21.17
N ILE A 10 -18.98 -9.60 -20.44
CA ILE A 10 -20.24 -9.11 -19.90
C ILE A 10 -20.13 -7.58 -19.90
N ALA A 11 -21.24 -6.91 -20.23
CA ALA A 11 -21.39 -5.48 -20.11
C ALA A 11 -20.90 -5.00 -18.74
N VAL A 12 -19.97 -4.03 -18.72
CA VAL A 12 -19.66 -3.27 -17.51
C VAL A 12 -20.95 -2.56 -17.12
N VAL A 13 -21.67 -3.17 -16.19
CA VAL A 13 -22.90 -2.61 -15.64
C VAL A 13 -22.49 -1.30 -14.99
N ALA A 14 -22.97 -0.21 -15.58
CA ALA A 14 -23.02 1.11 -14.98
C ALA A 14 -23.82 1.01 -13.68
N GLY A 15 -23.12 0.70 -12.59
CA GLY A 15 -23.61 0.75 -11.22
C GLY A 15 -23.55 2.18 -10.72
N LEU A 16 -24.48 3.00 -11.21
CA LEU A 16 -24.75 4.35 -10.75
C LEU A 16 -25.44 4.29 -9.38
N CYS A 17 -24.68 4.05 -8.31
CA CYS A 17 -25.11 4.36 -6.94
C CYS A 17 -24.43 5.66 -6.53
N ALA A 18 -25.15 6.76 -6.71
CA ALA A 18 -24.71 8.07 -6.26
C ALA A 18 -24.76 8.16 -4.72
N LEU A 19 -23.73 8.81 -4.15
CA LEU A 19 -23.73 9.51 -2.85
C LEU A 19 -23.51 8.68 -1.56
N ALA A 20 -22.40 7.97 -1.48
CA ALA A 20 -21.60 7.91 -0.25
C ALA A 20 -20.13 7.81 -0.67
N GLY A 21 -19.45 8.96 -0.72
CA GLY A 21 -18.05 9.04 -1.13
C GLY A 21 -17.17 8.25 -0.16
N VAL A 22 -16.92 6.98 -0.46
CA VAL A 22 -15.67 6.33 -0.05
C VAL A 22 -14.58 7.01 -0.86
N THR A 23 -14.09 8.10 -0.30
CA THR A 23 -12.72 8.52 -0.56
C THR A 23 -11.87 7.47 0.13
N VAL A 24 -11.33 6.52 -0.64
CA VAL A 24 -10.09 5.89 -0.20
C VAL A 24 -9.10 7.04 -0.16
N GLY A 25 -8.84 7.54 1.05
CA GLY A 25 -7.80 8.52 1.24
C GLY A 25 -6.50 7.86 0.79
N SER A 26 -6.07 8.16 -0.43
CA SER A 26 -4.65 8.12 -0.77
C SER A 26 -4.04 9.13 0.19
N GLY A 27 -3.65 8.65 1.38
CA GLY A 27 -2.93 9.44 2.34
C GLY A 27 -1.78 10.04 1.55
N ALA A 28 -1.77 11.37 1.43
CA ALA A 28 -0.59 12.07 0.98
C ALA A 28 0.45 11.71 2.04
N ALA A 29 1.25 10.68 1.75
CA ALA A 29 2.47 10.48 2.47
C ALA A 29 3.19 11.82 2.42
N GLY A 30 3.59 12.34 3.58
CA GLY A 30 4.56 13.44 3.59
C GLY A 30 5.71 13.05 2.67
N ALA A 31 6.35 14.06 2.04
CA ALA A 31 7.44 13.87 1.11
C ALA A 31 8.33 12.69 1.56
N TYR A 32 8.47 11.70 0.68
CA TYR A 32 9.27 10.52 0.97
C TYR A 32 10.71 11.01 0.94
N SER A 33 11.27 11.30 2.11
CA SER A 33 12.57 11.93 2.21
C SER A 33 13.31 11.44 3.44
N LEU A 34 14.61 11.23 3.33
CA LEU A 34 15.50 10.84 4.42
C LEU A 34 15.34 11.79 5.62
N GLY A 35 15.12 11.20 6.80
CA GLY A 35 14.90 11.93 8.04
C GLY A 35 13.50 12.54 8.18
N ALA A 36 12.63 12.42 7.17
CA ALA A 36 11.25 12.87 7.31
C ALA A 36 10.47 11.91 8.24
N PRO A 37 9.50 12.42 9.01
CA PRO A 37 8.65 11.57 9.83
C PRO A 37 7.76 10.69 8.95
N CYS A 38 7.55 9.46 9.40
CA CYS A 38 6.55 8.55 8.84
C CYS A 38 5.51 8.18 9.89
N TYR A 39 4.40 7.61 9.41
CA TYR A 39 3.31 7.14 10.26
C TYR A 39 3.45 5.65 10.53
N GLY A 40 2.87 5.17 11.63
CA GLY A 40 2.94 3.75 11.99
C GLY A 40 2.56 2.81 10.84
N TYR A 41 1.53 3.15 10.05
CA TYR A 41 1.07 2.34 8.90
C TYR A 41 2.10 2.21 7.77
N GLN A 42 3.16 3.01 7.81
CA GLN A 42 4.26 3.00 6.86
C GLN A 42 5.46 2.21 7.37
N ILE A 43 5.50 1.74 8.62
CA ILE A 43 6.65 0.97 9.12
C ILE A 43 6.87 -0.27 8.24
N GLY A 44 8.11 -0.44 7.78
CA GLY A 44 8.50 -1.50 6.83
C GLY A 44 8.15 -1.20 5.36
N MET A 45 7.46 -0.10 5.05
CA MET A 45 7.23 0.37 3.69
C MET A 45 8.53 0.91 3.10
N GLN A 46 8.92 0.42 1.93
CA GLN A 46 10.00 0.97 1.14
C GLN A 46 9.47 2.00 0.14
N SER A 47 10.25 3.05 -0.11
CA SER A 47 9.97 4.09 -1.09
C SER A 47 11.27 4.62 -1.71
N THR A 48 11.16 5.62 -2.58
CA THR A 48 12.30 6.36 -3.13
C THR A 48 12.31 7.77 -2.54
N ASP A 49 13.50 8.24 -2.14
CA ASP A 49 13.70 9.60 -1.66
C ASP A 49 13.50 10.63 -2.78
N ASP A 50 12.65 11.63 -2.54
CA ASP A 50 12.27 12.65 -3.52
C ASP A 50 13.44 13.59 -3.93
N GLY A 51 14.48 13.71 -3.10
CA GLY A 51 15.60 14.62 -3.32
C GLY A 51 16.84 13.96 -3.93
N THR A 52 17.15 12.74 -3.50
CA THR A 52 18.36 11.97 -3.85
C THR A 52 18.06 10.84 -4.83
N GLY A 53 16.84 10.28 -4.80
CA GLY A 53 16.50 9.08 -5.56
C GLY A 53 16.93 7.77 -4.88
N ASP A 54 17.43 7.82 -3.65
CA ASP A 54 17.87 6.64 -2.92
C ASP A 54 16.68 5.81 -2.42
N SER A 55 16.91 4.50 -2.24
CA SER A 55 15.90 3.63 -1.63
C SER A 55 15.84 3.93 -0.13
N ILE A 56 14.63 4.14 0.38
CA ILE A 56 14.39 4.45 1.77
C ILE A 56 13.32 3.54 2.35
N ILE A 57 13.32 3.37 3.67
CA ILE A 57 12.32 2.60 4.41
C ILE A 57 11.90 3.37 5.65
N CYS A 58 10.64 3.28 6.03
CA CYS A 58 10.18 3.80 7.31
C CYS A 58 10.52 2.79 8.40
N ASP A 59 11.43 3.18 9.30
CA ASP A 59 11.89 2.33 10.41
C ASP A 59 10.94 2.41 11.63
N SER A 60 11.18 1.57 12.63
CA SER A 60 10.46 1.48 13.88
C SER A 60 10.48 2.78 14.70
N ASP A 61 11.42 3.68 14.42
CA ASP A 61 11.55 5.01 15.04
C ASP A 61 10.69 6.09 14.33
N TYR A 62 9.73 5.69 13.49
CA TYR A 62 8.81 6.60 12.80
C TYR A 62 9.53 7.63 11.90
N THR A 63 10.66 7.22 11.34
CA THR A 63 11.48 8.07 10.47
C THR A 63 11.86 7.30 9.20
N TRP A 64 11.92 7.99 8.07
CA TRP A 64 12.46 7.47 6.82
C TRP A 64 13.99 7.40 6.88
N GLU A 65 14.54 6.22 6.67
CA GLU A 65 15.98 5.94 6.69
C GLU A 65 16.42 5.29 5.39
N GLU A 66 17.72 5.37 5.07
CA GLU A 66 18.29 4.73 3.89
C GLU A 66 18.12 3.21 3.97
N TYR A 67 17.58 2.62 2.92
CA TYR A 67 17.40 1.18 2.86
C TYR A 67 18.71 0.47 2.54
N VAL A 68 19.25 -0.23 3.55
CA VAL A 68 20.48 -1.03 3.50
C VAL A 68 20.22 -2.53 3.74
N GLY A 69 18.96 -2.98 3.64
CA GLY A 69 18.55 -4.37 3.84
C GLY A 69 17.90 -4.68 5.20
N GLN A 70 17.54 -3.66 5.97
CA GLN A 70 16.83 -3.80 7.23
C GLN A 70 15.40 -4.34 7.06
N VAL A 71 14.91 -4.99 8.11
CA VAL A 71 13.51 -5.43 8.23
C VAL A 71 12.97 -4.84 9.54
N PRO A 72 12.46 -3.60 9.51
CA PRO A 72 11.94 -2.92 10.70
C PRO A 72 10.81 -3.73 11.32
N HIS A 73 10.78 -3.79 12.64
CA HIS A 73 9.77 -4.54 13.41
C HIS A 73 9.08 -3.61 14.40
N HIS A 74 7.75 -3.63 14.43
CA HIS A 74 6.96 -2.83 15.35
C HIS A 74 5.60 -3.49 15.59
N ASP A 75 5.34 -3.92 16.83
CA ASP A 75 4.16 -4.71 17.24
C ASP A 75 2.84 -4.29 16.57
N TRP A 76 2.56 -2.99 16.55
CA TRP A 76 1.34 -2.48 15.91
C TRP A 76 1.32 -2.75 14.39
N ALA A 77 2.40 -2.47 13.66
CA ALA A 77 2.48 -2.58 12.21
C ALA A 77 2.48 -4.03 11.76
N ASP A 78 3.17 -4.90 12.50
CA ASP A 78 3.16 -6.34 12.27
C ASP A 78 1.76 -6.91 12.47
N ASN A 79 1.06 -6.50 13.53
CA ASN A 79 -0.32 -6.94 13.77
C ASN A 79 -1.30 -6.45 12.69
N GLN A 80 -1.10 -5.25 12.11
CA GLN A 80 -1.90 -4.81 10.95
C GLN A 80 -1.63 -5.65 9.71
N THR A 81 -0.36 -5.98 9.46
CA THR A 81 0.08 -6.77 8.31
C THR A 81 -0.44 -8.21 8.41
N ASP A 82 -0.32 -8.83 9.58
CA ASP A 82 -0.81 -10.17 9.86
C ASP A 82 -2.34 -10.26 9.71
N TRP A 83 -3.06 -9.29 10.29
CA TRP A 83 -4.52 -9.20 10.09
C TRP A 83 -4.89 -9.08 8.62
N ALA A 84 -4.21 -8.21 7.85
CA ALA A 84 -4.46 -8.04 6.43
C ALA A 84 -4.16 -9.33 5.63
N GLN A 85 -3.11 -10.07 5.97
CA GLN A 85 -2.78 -11.35 5.32
C GLN A 85 -3.83 -12.44 5.62
N GLN A 86 -4.31 -12.52 6.86
CA GLN A 86 -5.30 -13.53 7.27
C GLN A 86 -6.70 -13.25 6.73
N HIS A 87 -7.07 -11.97 6.59
CA HIS A 87 -8.45 -11.58 6.25
C HIS A 87 -8.62 -11.00 4.83
N GLY A 88 -7.54 -10.64 4.14
CA GLY A 88 -7.55 -10.12 2.77
C GLY A 88 -7.60 -11.18 1.66
N GLN A 89 -7.52 -12.47 1.98
CA GLN A 89 -7.54 -13.56 1.00
C GLN A 89 -8.93 -14.20 0.79
N ARG A 90 -10.02 -13.45 1.00
CA ARG A 90 -11.40 -13.94 0.83
C ARG A 90 -12.02 -13.50 -0.48
#